data_AF-A0A2I3HJ47-F1
#
_entry.id   AF-A0A2I3HJ47-F1
#
_cell.length_a   1.000
_cell.length_b   1.000
_cell.length_c   1.000
_cell.angle_alpha   90.00
_cell.angle_beta   90.00
_cell.angle_gamma   90.00
#
_symmetry.space_group_name_H-M   'P 1'
#
loop_
_entity.id
_entity.type
_entity.pdbx_description
1 polymer ?
#
loop_
_entity_poly.entity_id
_entity_poly.type
_entity_poly.pdbx_seq_one_letter_code
_entity_poly.pdbx_strand_id
1 'polypeptide(L)'
;FGSGSGYGSSFGGVDGLLAGGEKATMQNLNDRLASYLDKVRLEVKIRDWYQRQAPGPAHDYSQYYRTIQELQNKILTATVDNANILQQIDNAHLAAADFRPKFETEQALRLSVEADINGLRRVLDELTLARADLEMHIENLKEELAYLKKNHEEVRWLGQKVGGEINVEMDAAPGVDLSHILNEMRDQYEKMAEKNHKVAEDWFFSKTEELNCKVATNSELVQSGKSEILELRRTMQALEIELQSQLSMKASLEGNLVETGNRYCLQLSQIQGLIGSMEEQLAQLCCDMEQQNQEYKILLDVKTRLEQEIATYRHLLEGEDGLLAPTHFKVPASSAAVTTRQVCSIVEEVQDGKVISSREQVHQTTR
;
A
#
# COMPACT_ATOMS: atom_id res chain seq x y z
N PHE A 1 83.16 37.46 10.82
CA PHE A 1 84.43 37.14 10.12
C PHE A 1 84.29 37.65 8.69
N GLY A 2 85.00 38.63 8.17
CA GLY A 2 86.20 39.32 8.59
C GLY A 2 87.04 39.62 7.33
N SER A 3 87.61 40.83 7.28
CA SER A 3 88.62 41.34 6.32
C SER A 3 88.09 41.83 4.96
N GLY A 4 88.39 43.04 4.46
CA GLY A 4 89.37 44.06 4.85
C GLY A 4 90.48 44.21 3.80
N SER A 5 90.71 45.47 3.35
CA SER A 5 91.76 46.04 2.45
C SER A 5 91.12 46.75 1.25
N GLY A 6 91.27 48.05 0.96
CA GLY A 6 92.21 49.05 1.45
C GLY A 6 93.36 49.25 0.46
N TYR A 7 93.23 50.19 -0.49
CA TYR A 7 94.35 50.91 -1.12
C TYR A 7 93.85 52.26 -1.63
N GLY A 8 94.39 53.33 -1.08
CA GLY A 8 94.34 54.66 -1.67
C GLY A 8 95.61 54.92 -2.46
N SER A 9 95.54 55.82 -3.46
CA SER A 9 96.63 56.71 -3.88
C SER A 9 96.08 57.79 -4.80
N SER A 10 96.27 59.03 -4.35
CA SER A 10 96.05 60.30 -5.02
C SER A 10 96.99 60.51 -6.20
N PHE A 11 96.57 61.22 -7.27
CA PHE A 11 97.16 62.49 -7.74
C PHE A 11 96.55 62.93 -9.09
N GLY A 12 96.49 64.25 -9.33
CA GLY A 12 96.71 64.81 -10.67
C GLY A 12 95.48 65.29 -11.42
N GLY A 13 95.26 66.60 -11.41
CA GLY A 13 94.28 67.26 -12.27
C GLY A 13 94.71 67.40 -13.73
N VAL A 14 93.70 67.72 -14.53
CA VAL A 14 93.68 68.53 -15.76
C VAL A 14 94.46 68.01 -16.98
N ASP A 15 93.67 67.89 -18.06
CA ASP A 15 94.00 67.90 -19.48
C ASP A 15 94.38 66.59 -20.18
N GLY A 16 93.54 66.22 -21.16
CA GLY A 16 93.62 64.99 -21.94
C GLY A 16 92.48 64.89 -22.95
N LEU A 17 92.25 65.99 -23.68
CA LEU A 17 91.36 66.12 -24.83
C LEU A 17 91.65 65.02 -25.90
N LEU A 18 90.57 64.46 -26.46
CA LEU A 18 90.47 64.00 -27.88
C LEU A 18 91.21 62.73 -28.35
N ALA A 19 90.99 61.55 -27.73
CA ALA A 19 91.32 60.26 -28.38
C ALA A 19 90.37 59.07 -28.05
N GLY A 20 89.18 59.33 -27.48
CA GLY A 20 88.24 58.29 -27.01
C GLY A 20 86.92 58.14 -27.78
N GLY A 21 86.66 58.98 -28.78
CA GLY A 21 85.35 59.08 -29.44
C GLY A 21 84.94 57.82 -30.23
N GLU A 22 85.79 57.35 -31.15
CA GLU A 22 85.43 56.23 -32.05
C GLU A 22 85.31 54.89 -31.33
N LYS A 23 86.17 54.63 -30.35
CA LYS A 23 86.15 53.38 -29.58
C LYS A 23 84.92 53.32 -28.67
N ALA A 24 84.54 54.44 -28.06
CA ALA A 24 83.32 54.53 -27.26
C ALA A 24 82.04 54.42 -28.11
N THR A 25 82.02 54.98 -29.32
CA THR A 25 80.89 54.83 -30.25
C THR A 25 80.76 53.40 -30.79
N MET A 26 81.88 52.73 -31.08
CA MET A 26 81.89 51.31 -31.48
C MET A 26 81.45 50.40 -30.34
N GLN A 27 81.82 50.73 -29.11
CA GLN A 27 81.39 49.98 -27.94
C GLN A 27 79.88 50.16 -27.68
N ASN A 28 79.34 51.37 -27.82
CA ASN A 28 77.90 51.62 -27.72
C ASN A 28 77.08 50.87 -28.79
N LEU A 29 77.59 50.81 -30.03
CA LEU A 29 76.95 50.04 -31.11
C LEU A 29 76.98 48.54 -30.83
N ASN A 30 78.10 48.00 -30.34
CA ASN A 30 78.20 46.60 -29.94
C ASN A 30 77.30 46.25 -28.75
N ASP A 31 77.21 47.13 -27.74
CA ASP A 31 76.32 46.95 -26.59
C ASP A 31 74.85 46.96 -27.03
N ARG A 32 74.51 47.83 -27.99
CA ARG A 32 73.18 47.88 -28.59
C ARG A 32 72.89 46.62 -29.40
N LEU A 33 73.84 46.11 -30.18
CA LEU A 33 73.70 44.86 -30.93
C LEU A 33 73.56 43.63 -30.01
N ALA A 34 74.30 43.59 -28.90
CA ALA A 34 74.15 42.57 -27.86
C ALA A 34 72.73 42.62 -27.24
N SER A 35 72.22 43.82 -26.93
CA SER A 35 70.85 43.98 -26.42
C SER A 35 69.77 43.55 -27.41
N TYR A 36 70.01 43.72 -28.72
CA TYR A 36 69.10 43.22 -29.76
C TYR A 36 69.17 41.70 -29.89
N LEU A 37 70.35 41.09 -29.83
CA LEU A 37 70.50 39.63 -29.86
C LEU A 37 69.85 38.97 -28.64
N ASP A 38 69.95 39.58 -27.46
CA ASP A 38 69.27 39.10 -26.26
C ASP A 38 67.75 39.24 -26.36
N LYS A 39 67.24 40.32 -26.95
CA LYS A 39 65.81 40.46 -27.27
C LYS A 39 65.33 39.39 -28.24
N VAL A 40 66.05 39.11 -29.32
CA VAL A 40 65.69 38.06 -30.28
C VAL A 40 65.71 36.68 -29.61
N ARG A 41 66.69 36.42 -28.74
CA ARG A 41 66.73 35.18 -27.95
C ARG A 41 65.55 35.03 -26.99
N LEU A 42 65.10 36.13 -26.37
CA LEU A 42 63.91 36.12 -25.52
C LEU A 42 62.64 35.93 -26.34
N GLU A 43 62.52 36.58 -27.50
CA GLU A 43 61.36 36.40 -28.40
C GLU A 43 61.24 34.96 -28.89
N VAL A 44 62.35 34.31 -29.26
CA VAL A 44 62.35 32.90 -29.66
C VAL A 44 61.93 32.00 -28.49
N LYS A 45 62.44 32.25 -27.28
CA LYS A 45 62.02 31.49 -26.08
C LYS A 45 60.54 31.68 -25.75
N ILE A 46 60.01 32.90 -25.91
CA ILE A 46 58.59 33.18 -25.70
C ILE A 46 57.74 32.46 -26.76
N ARG A 47 58.18 32.47 -28.03
CA ARG A 47 57.48 31.78 -29.12
C ARG A 47 57.46 30.26 -28.92
N ASP A 48 58.60 29.66 -28.54
CA ASP A 48 58.70 28.25 -28.17
C ASP A 48 57.84 27.92 -26.95
N TRP A 49 57.76 28.81 -25.97
CA TRP A 49 56.94 28.63 -24.78
C TRP A 49 55.44 28.64 -25.12
N TYR A 50 54.99 29.57 -25.97
CA TYR A 50 53.60 29.58 -26.46
C TYR A 50 53.26 28.36 -27.31
N GLN A 51 54.21 27.86 -28.10
CA GLN A 51 53.98 26.66 -28.92
C GLN A 51 53.90 25.39 -28.07
N ARG A 52 54.60 25.33 -26.94
CA ARG A 52 54.54 24.23 -25.96
C ARG A 52 53.34 24.31 -25.01
N GLN A 53 52.82 25.51 -24.77
CA GLN A 53 51.66 25.79 -23.90
C GLN A 53 50.35 25.94 -24.69
N ALA A 54 50.39 25.81 -26.01
CA ALA A 54 49.17 25.76 -26.82
C ALA A 54 48.28 24.62 -26.28
N PRO A 55 47.02 24.90 -25.90
CA PRO A 55 46.11 23.86 -25.44
C PRO A 55 46.06 22.76 -26.50
N GLY A 56 46.32 21.52 -26.09
CA GLY A 56 46.20 20.37 -26.98
C GLY A 56 44.80 20.32 -27.62
N PRO A 57 44.62 19.57 -28.72
CA PRO A 57 43.31 19.42 -29.35
C PRO A 57 42.28 18.98 -28.29
N ALA A 58 41.13 19.65 -28.27
CA ALA A 58 40.07 19.40 -27.31
C ALA A 58 39.77 17.89 -27.25
N HIS A 59 39.64 17.33 -26.04
CA HIS A 59 39.33 15.92 -25.90
C HIS A 59 37.96 15.64 -26.53
N ASP A 60 37.87 14.63 -27.40
CA ASP A 60 36.64 14.30 -28.11
C ASP A 60 35.63 13.62 -27.18
N TYR A 61 34.78 14.41 -26.51
CA TYR A 61 33.72 13.90 -25.61
C TYR A 61 32.52 13.26 -26.34
N SER A 62 32.57 13.18 -27.67
CA SER A 62 31.48 12.66 -28.53
C SER A 62 31.02 11.24 -28.13
N GLN A 63 31.94 10.38 -27.68
CA GLN A 63 31.59 9.03 -27.23
C GLN A 63 30.74 9.04 -25.95
N TYR A 64 31.04 9.93 -25.00
CA TYR A 64 30.27 10.07 -23.77
C TYR A 64 28.86 10.61 -24.04
N TYR A 65 28.72 11.54 -24.99
CA TYR A 65 27.39 12.02 -25.39
C TYR A 65 26.54 10.92 -26.03
N ARG A 66 27.13 10.04 -26.84
CA ARG A 66 26.43 8.88 -27.41
C ARG A 66 25.96 7.90 -26.33
N THR A 67 26.82 7.55 -25.38
CA THR A 67 26.44 6.63 -24.30
C THR A 67 25.39 7.24 -23.37
N ILE A 68 25.47 8.53 -23.07
CA ILE A 68 24.43 9.26 -22.31
C ILE A 68 23.09 9.22 -23.05
N GLN A 69 23.10 9.48 -24.36
CA GLN A 69 21.88 9.44 -25.18
C GLN A 69 21.27 8.03 -25.25
N GLU A 70 22.09 6.99 -25.38
CA GLU A 70 21.64 5.60 -25.34
C GLU A 70 21.03 5.24 -23.98
N LEU A 71 21.63 5.69 -22.87
CA LEU A 71 21.09 5.46 -21.54
C LEU A 71 19.77 6.20 -21.32
N GLN A 72 19.67 7.45 -21.78
CA GLN A 72 18.42 8.21 -21.74
C GLN A 72 17.31 7.50 -22.53
N ASN A 73 17.62 7.00 -23.72
CA ASN A 73 16.66 6.24 -24.52
C ASN A 73 16.21 4.96 -23.81
N LYS A 74 17.14 4.21 -23.20
CA LYS A 74 16.79 3.00 -22.42
C LYS A 74 15.90 3.31 -21.21
N ILE A 75 16.15 4.42 -20.52
CA ILE A 75 15.31 4.86 -19.40
C ILE A 75 13.91 5.22 -19.91
N LEU A 76 13.81 5.94 -21.03
CA LEU A 76 12.52 6.30 -21.62
C LEU A 76 11.74 5.05 -22.06
N THR A 77 12.37 4.10 -22.75
CA THR A 77 11.71 2.86 -23.15
C THR A 77 11.25 2.07 -21.93
N ALA A 78 12.10 1.92 -20.91
CA ALA A 78 11.73 1.23 -19.68
C ALA A 78 10.58 1.92 -18.93
N THR A 79 10.51 3.25 -18.97
CA THR A 79 9.43 4.03 -18.36
C THR A 79 8.10 3.80 -19.08
N VAL A 80 8.12 3.80 -20.42
CA VAL A 80 6.93 3.50 -21.25
C VAL A 80 6.49 2.05 -21.06
N ASP A 81 7.42 1.10 -21.05
CA ASP A 81 7.12 -0.31 -20.82
C ASP A 81 6.51 -0.54 -19.43
N ASN A 82 7.04 0.13 -18.41
CA ASN A 82 6.48 0.07 -17.06
C ASN A 82 5.05 0.64 -17.00
N ALA A 83 4.80 1.78 -17.67
CA ALA A 83 3.44 2.33 -17.79
C ALA A 83 2.48 1.38 -18.51
N ASN A 84 2.93 0.72 -19.59
CA ASN A 84 2.15 -0.28 -20.30
C ASN A 84 1.81 -1.49 -19.41
N ILE A 85 2.78 -1.97 -18.63
CA ILE A 85 2.55 -3.09 -17.68
C ILE A 85 1.54 -2.67 -16.61
N LEU A 86 1.67 -1.48 -16.03
CA LEU A 86 0.71 -0.96 -15.05
C LEU A 86 -0.70 -0.89 -15.64
N GLN A 87 -0.84 -0.39 -16.87
CA GLN A 87 -2.14 -0.36 -17.55
C GLN A 87 -2.71 -1.77 -17.79
N GLN A 88 -1.87 -2.76 -18.12
CA GLN A 88 -2.31 -4.15 -18.26
C GLN A 88 -2.76 -4.73 -16.93
N ILE A 89 -2.07 -4.42 -15.83
CA ILE A 89 -2.43 -4.82 -14.47
C ILE A 89 -3.78 -4.21 -14.09
N ASP A 90 -3.96 -2.91 -14.31
CA ASP A 90 -5.22 -2.22 -14.01
C ASP A 90 -6.37 -2.79 -14.83
N ASN A 91 -6.16 -3.05 -16.12
CA ASN A 91 -7.16 -3.68 -16.99
C ASN A 91 -7.51 -5.10 -16.53
N ALA A 92 -6.52 -5.90 -16.12
CA ALA A 92 -6.76 -7.23 -15.56
C ALA A 92 -7.53 -7.18 -14.23
N HIS A 93 -7.23 -6.20 -13.37
CA HIS A 93 -7.95 -5.97 -12.13
C HIS A 93 -9.41 -5.55 -12.37
N LEU A 94 -9.66 -4.64 -13.31
CA LEU A 94 -11.01 -4.23 -13.70
C LEU A 94 -11.79 -5.39 -14.29
N ALA A 95 -11.19 -6.17 -15.19
CA ALA A 95 -11.83 -7.36 -15.76
C ALA A 95 -12.17 -8.39 -14.67
N ALA A 96 -11.26 -8.65 -13.72
CA ALA A 96 -11.53 -9.54 -12.59
C ALA A 96 -12.67 -9.01 -11.70
N ALA A 97 -12.71 -7.70 -11.45
CA ALA A 97 -13.78 -7.06 -10.71
C ALA A 97 -15.13 -7.16 -11.43
N ASP A 98 -15.17 -7.09 -12.77
CA ASP A 98 -16.38 -7.26 -13.58
C ASP A 98 -16.89 -8.71 -13.60
N PHE A 99 -15.98 -9.70 -13.55
CA PHE A 99 -16.36 -11.12 -13.53
C PHE A 99 -16.81 -11.59 -12.14
N ARG A 100 -16.34 -10.95 -11.07
CA ARG A 100 -16.72 -11.29 -9.70
C ARG A 100 -18.24 -11.28 -9.44
N PRO A 101 -18.98 -10.19 -9.72
CA PRO A 101 -20.43 -10.17 -9.48
C PRO A 101 -21.16 -11.17 -10.38
N LYS A 102 -20.69 -11.37 -11.63
CA LYS A 102 -21.27 -12.38 -12.53
C LYS A 102 -21.13 -13.79 -11.96
N PHE A 103 -19.95 -14.12 -11.42
CA PHE A 103 -19.71 -15.38 -10.76
C PHE A 103 -20.58 -15.54 -9.51
N GLU A 104 -20.67 -14.50 -8.67
CA GLU A 104 -21.52 -14.51 -7.47
C GLU A 104 -23.01 -14.71 -7.83
N THR A 105 -23.50 -14.07 -8.89
CA THR A 105 -24.88 -14.27 -9.38
C THR A 105 -25.11 -15.67 -9.93
N GLU A 106 -24.18 -16.20 -10.72
CA GLU A 106 -24.28 -17.55 -11.29
C GLU A 106 -24.22 -18.62 -10.19
N GLN A 107 -23.36 -18.42 -9.19
CA GLN A 107 -23.27 -19.28 -8.02
C GLN A 107 -24.57 -19.28 -7.22
N ALA A 108 -25.18 -18.12 -7.00
CA ALA A 108 -26.47 -18.01 -6.32
C ALA A 108 -27.59 -18.74 -7.10
N LEU A 109 -27.64 -18.56 -8.43
CA LEU A 109 -28.58 -19.27 -9.28
C LEU A 109 -28.37 -20.79 -9.23
N ARG A 110 -27.11 -21.24 -9.30
CA ARG A 110 -26.77 -22.67 -9.17
C ARG A 110 -27.26 -23.25 -7.85
N LEU A 111 -27.00 -22.58 -6.72
CA LEU A 111 -27.45 -23.04 -5.41
C LEU A 111 -28.99 -23.09 -5.31
N SER A 112 -29.69 -22.12 -5.91
CA SER A 112 -31.15 -22.14 -5.99
C SER A 112 -31.65 -23.37 -6.77
N VAL A 113 -31.07 -23.63 -7.95
CA VAL A 113 -31.43 -24.79 -8.77
C VAL A 113 -31.10 -26.11 -8.07
N GLU A 114 -29.98 -26.19 -7.35
CA GLU A 114 -29.65 -27.37 -6.54
C GLU A 114 -30.66 -27.59 -5.40
N ALA A 115 -31.12 -26.53 -4.75
CA ALA A 115 -32.17 -26.60 -3.74
C ALA A 115 -33.49 -27.10 -4.36
N ASP A 116 -33.87 -26.59 -5.53
CA ASP A 116 -35.07 -27.04 -6.24
C ASP A 116 -34.98 -28.51 -6.66
N ILE A 117 -33.83 -28.96 -7.18
CA ILE A 117 -33.59 -30.37 -7.52
C ILE A 117 -33.73 -31.26 -6.28
N ASN A 118 -33.16 -30.85 -5.16
CA ASN A 118 -33.28 -31.59 -3.91
C ASN A 118 -34.72 -31.62 -3.39
N GLY A 119 -35.47 -30.53 -3.53
CA GLY A 119 -36.90 -30.47 -3.25
C GLY A 119 -37.71 -31.43 -4.13
N LEU A 120 -37.47 -31.43 -5.45
CA LEU A 120 -38.12 -32.33 -6.39
C LEU A 120 -37.81 -33.80 -6.12
N ARG A 121 -36.58 -34.13 -5.69
CA ARG A 121 -36.22 -35.49 -5.25
C ARG A 121 -37.03 -35.93 -4.04
N ARG A 122 -37.21 -35.06 -3.04
CA ARG A 122 -38.06 -35.36 -1.87
C ARG A 122 -39.51 -35.60 -2.28
N VAL A 123 -40.06 -34.76 -3.15
CA VAL A 123 -41.43 -34.94 -3.66
C VAL A 123 -41.55 -36.27 -4.43
N LEU A 124 -40.54 -36.64 -5.22
CA LEU A 124 -40.51 -37.93 -5.90
C LEU A 124 -40.51 -39.09 -4.90
N ASP A 125 -39.72 -39.02 -3.84
CA ASP A 125 -39.67 -40.05 -2.79
C ASP A 125 -41.03 -40.16 -2.08
N GLU A 126 -41.66 -39.04 -1.73
CA GLU A 126 -43.00 -38.99 -1.13
C GLU A 126 -44.08 -39.59 -2.05
N LEU A 127 -44.06 -39.27 -3.34
CA LEU A 127 -44.96 -39.86 -4.34
C LEU A 127 -44.71 -41.35 -4.53
N THR A 128 -43.46 -41.80 -4.42
CA THR A 128 -43.10 -43.21 -4.54
C THR A 128 -43.63 -44.00 -3.33
N LEU A 129 -43.54 -43.45 -2.13
CA LEU A 129 -44.14 -44.04 -0.93
C LEU A 129 -45.67 -44.07 -1.03
N ALA A 130 -46.31 -42.96 -1.40
CA ALA A 130 -47.77 -42.90 -1.56
C ALA A 130 -48.27 -43.89 -2.62
N ARG A 131 -47.51 -44.09 -3.71
CA ARG A 131 -47.80 -45.12 -4.71
C ARG A 131 -47.72 -46.52 -4.13
N ALA A 132 -46.67 -46.84 -3.36
CA ALA A 132 -46.53 -48.14 -2.71
C ALA A 132 -47.66 -48.41 -1.70
N ASP A 133 -48.08 -47.41 -0.93
CA ASP A 133 -49.22 -47.51 0.00
C ASP A 133 -50.53 -47.81 -0.76
N LEU A 134 -50.77 -47.10 -1.87
CA LEU A 134 -51.94 -47.35 -2.73
C LEU A 134 -51.88 -48.73 -3.40
N GLU A 135 -50.71 -49.19 -3.84
CA GLU A 135 -50.51 -50.54 -4.38
C GLU A 135 -50.83 -51.61 -3.31
N MET A 136 -50.42 -51.40 -2.06
CA MET A 136 -50.77 -52.28 -0.93
C MET A 136 -52.28 -52.27 -0.65
N HIS A 137 -52.93 -51.11 -0.65
CA HIS A 137 -54.39 -51.03 -0.50
C HIS A 137 -55.14 -51.76 -1.62
N ILE A 138 -54.66 -51.64 -2.86
CA ILE A 138 -55.22 -52.37 -4.01
C ILE A 138 -55.08 -53.88 -3.81
N GLU A 139 -53.93 -54.36 -3.36
CA GLU A 139 -53.71 -55.79 -3.15
C GLU A 139 -54.56 -56.35 -2.00
N ASN A 140 -54.64 -55.64 -0.87
CA ASN A 140 -55.52 -56.00 0.24
C ASN A 140 -56.99 -56.12 -0.21
N LEU A 141 -57.49 -55.15 -0.99
CA LEU A 141 -58.86 -55.20 -1.52
C LEU A 141 -59.08 -56.38 -2.50
N LYS A 142 -58.05 -56.75 -3.29
CA LYS A 142 -58.14 -57.94 -4.14
C LYS A 142 -58.20 -59.23 -3.31
N GLU A 143 -57.40 -59.31 -2.24
CA GLU A 143 -57.42 -60.44 -1.31
C GLU A 143 -58.77 -60.57 -0.61
N GLU A 144 -59.33 -59.46 -0.10
CA GLU A 144 -60.68 -59.43 0.49
C GLU A 144 -61.75 -59.90 -0.50
N LEU A 145 -61.68 -59.44 -1.75
CA LEU A 145 -62.61 -59.85 -2.80
C LEU A 145 -62.48 -61.35 -3.12
N ALA A 146 -61.24 -61.86 -3.19
CA ALA A 146 -60.99 -63.30 -3.38
C ALA A 146 -61.52 -64.12 -2.20
N TYR A 147 -61.31 -63.65 -0.97
CA TYR A 147 -61.82 -64.27 0.24
C TYR A 147 -63.37 -64.31 0.25
N LEU A 148 -64.03 -63.20 -0.10
CA LEU A 148 -65.49 -63.14 -0.19
C LEU A 148 -66.05 -64.11 -1.25
N LYS A 149 -65.39 -64.22 -2.41
CA LYS A 149 -65.76 -65.17 -3.46
C LYS A 149 -65.67 -66.61 -2.96
N LYS A 150 -64.56 -66.97 -2.30
CA LYS A 150 -64.36 -68.31 -1.74
C LYS A 150 -65.40 -68.63 -0.66
N ASN A 151 -65.67 -67.69 0.24
CA ASN A 151 -66.70 -67.85 1.26
C ASN A 151 -68.09 -68.05 0.63
N HIS A 152 -68.42 -67.31 -0.43
CA HIS A 152 -69.69 -67.50 -1.14
C HIS A 152 -69.79 -68.87 -1.82
N GLU A 153 -68.69 -69.38 -2.37
CA GLU A 153 -68.63 -70.73 -2.93
C GLU A 153 -68.79 -71.80 -1.85
N GLU A 154 -68.14 -71.63 -0.69
CA GLU A 154 -68.26 -72.55 0.46
C GLU A 154 -69.67 -72.51 1.08
N VAL A 155 -70.29 -71.33 1.22
CA VAL A 155 -71.67 -71.19 1.69
C VAL A 155 -72.66 -71.78 0.68
N ARG A 156 -72.41 -71.64 -0.62
CA ARG A 156 -73.21 -72.32 -1.66
C ARG A 156 -73.07 -73.84 -1.57
N TRP A 157 -71.86 -74.34 -1.35
CA TRP A 157 -71.60 -75.76 -1.19
C TRP A 157 -72.24 -76.31 0.10
N LEU A 158 -72.14 -75.59 1.22
CA LEU A 158 -72.79 -75.95 2.49
C LEU A 158 -74.32 -75.86 2.38
N GLY A 159 -74.86 -74.84 1.73
CA GLY A 159 -76.29 -74.73 1.43
C GLY A 159 -76.81 -75.88 0.57
N GLN A 160 -75.95 -76.49 -0.26
CA GLN A 160 -76.27 -77.69 -1.02
C GLN A 160 -76.16 -78.98 -0.18
N LYS A 161 -75.34 -78.98 0.87
CA LYS A 161 -75.08 -80.14 1.75
C LYS A 161 -75.98 -80.20 2.99
N VAL A 162 -76.56 -79.07 3.40
CA VAL A 162 -77.48 -78.93 4.55
C VAL A 162 -78.95 -78.98 4.09
N GLY A 163 -79.23 -79.54 2.91
CA GLY A 163 -80.57 -79.96 2.48
C GLY A 163 -81.00 -81.31 3.07
N GLY A 164 -80.51 -81.67 4.27
CA GLY A 164 -80.75 -82.96 4.91
C GLY A 164 -80.91 -82.79 6.42
N GLU A 165 -82.15 -82.86 6.87
CA GLU A 165 -82.55 -82.96 8.27
C GLU A 165 -82.02 -84.28 8.84
N ILE A 166 -81.11 -84.22 9.81
CA ILE A 166 -80.58 -85.42 10.47
C ILE A 166 -80.67 -85.24 11.98
N ASN A 167 -81.72 -85.83 12.54
CA ASN A 167 -81.84 -86.20 13.95
C ASN A 167 -81.12 -87.55 14.14
N VAL A 168 -80.10 -87.63 15.00
CA VAL A 168 -79.53 -88.91 15.46
C VAL A 168 -79.46 -88.91 16.97
N GLU A 169 -80.33 -89.71 17.56
CA GLU A 169 -80.34 -90.04 18.97
C GLU A 169 -79.26 -91.08 19.30
N MET A 170 -78.81 -90.96 20.54
CA MET A 170 -77.63 -91.51 21.19
C MET A 170 -77.92 -92.91 21.78
N ASP A 171 -77.02 -93.88 21.58
CA ASP A 171 -77.02 -95.13 22.36
C ASP A 171 -75.63 -95.32 22.99
N ALA A 172 -75.58 -95.37 24.32
CA ALA A 172 -74.37 -95.45 25.12
C ALA A 172 -74.49 -96.58 26.15
N ALA A 173 -73.63 -97.60 26.00
CA ALA A 173 -73.46 -98.73 26.92
C ALA A 173 -72.20 -98.50 27.83
N PRO A 174 -71.92 -99.32 28.87
CA PRO A 174 -71.84 -98.84 30.26
C PRO A 174 -70.42 -98.65 30.83
N GLY A 175 -70.24 -97.56 31.58
CA GLY A 175 -69.65 -97.51 32.94
C GLY A 175 -68.22 -97.99 33.19
N VAL A 176 -67.22 -97.36 32.58
CA VAL A 176 -65.91 -97.17 33.27
C VAL A 176 -66.07 -95.96 34.18
N ASP A 177 -65.43 -95.94 35.36
CA ASP A 177 -65.52 -94.88 36.38
C ASP A 177 -65.11 -93.49 35.82
N LEU A 178 -66.05 -92.88 35.12
CA LEU A 178 -65.88 -91.66 34.34
C LEU A 178 -65.53 -90.49 35.27
N SER A 179 -66.03 -90.52 36.51
CA SER A 179 -65.81 -89.49 37.50
C SER A 179 -64.33 -89.30 37.85
N HIS A 180 -63.57 -90.39 38.02
CA HIS A 180 -62.14 -90.32 38.33
C HIS A 180 -61.33 -89.82 37.12
N ILE A 181 -61.59 -90.36 35.93
CA ILE A 181 -60.88 -89.96 34.71
C ILE A 181 -61.22 -88.51 34.35
N LEU A 182 -62.48 -88.09 34.49
CA LEU A 182 -62.89 -86.70 34.27
C LEU A 182 -62.26 -85.75 35.28
N ASN A 183 -62.13 -86.15 36.56
CA ASN A 183 -61.46 -85.34 37.57
C ASN A 183 -59.95 -85.22 37.30
N GLU A 184 -59.25 -86.31 36.96
CA GLU A 184 -57.83 -86.27 36.60
C GLU A 184 -57.59 -85.42 35.33
N MET A 185 -58.45 -85.58 34.30
CA MET A 185 -58.40 -84.74 33.10
C MET A 185 -58.62 -83.27 33.44
N ARG A 186 -59.57 -82.96 34.34
CA ARG A 186 -59.84 -81.61 34.81
C ARG A 186 -58.63 -81.03 35.56
N ASP A 187 -58.00 -81.81 36.43
CA ASP A 187 -56.81 -81.41 37.20
C ASP A 187 -55.60 -81.13 36.27
N GLN A 188 -55.45 -81.91 35.19
CA GLN A 188 -54.43 -81.65 34.17
C GLN A 188 -54.72 -80.40 33.33
N TYR A 189 -55.99 -80.18 32.95
CA TYR A 189 -56.39 -78.95 32.26
C TYR A 189 -56.23 -77.72 33.15
N GLU A 190 -56.55 -77.81 34.43
CA GLU A 190 -56.40 -76.72 35.39
C GLU A 190 -54.92 -76.37 35.60
N LYS A 191 -54.04 -77.38 35.76
CA LYS A 191 -52.58 -77.17 35.79
C LYS A 191 -52.04 -76.59 34.48
N MET A 192 -52.57 -77.00 33.32
CA MET A 192 -52.16 -76.46 32.02
C MET A 192 -52.65 -75.02 31.84
N ALA A 193 -53.88 -74.71 32.27
CA ALA A 193 -54.44 -73.38 32.24
C ALA A 193 -53.68 -72.43 33.18
N GLU A 194 -53.36 -72.86 34.40
CA GLU A 194 -52.52 -72.08 35.33
C GLU A 194 -51.10 -71.85 34.79
N LYS A 195 -50.47 -72.87 34.19
CA LYS A 195 -49.16 -72.71 33.54
C LYS A 195 -49.24 -71.73 32.37
N ASN A 196 -50.26 -71.84 31.52
CA ASN A 196 -50.47 -70.90 30.43
C ASN A 196 -50.74 -69.48 30.93
N HIS A 197 -51.49 -69.33 32.02
CA HIS A 197 -51.77 -68.04 32.65
C HIS A 197 -50.46 -67.40 33.16
N LYS A 198 -49.65 -68.14 33.91
CA LYS A 198 -48.34 -67.66 34.41
C LYS A 198 -47.39 -67.30 33.27
N VAL A 199 -47.30 -68.14 32.24
CA VAL A 199 -46.46 -67.86 31.07
C VAL A 199 -46.92 -66.60 30.33
N ALA A 200 -48.24 -66.39 30.22
CA ALA A 200 -48.78 -65.17 29.63
C ALA A 200 -48.46 -63.94 30.50
N GLU A 201 -48.68 -64.01 31.82
CA GLU A 201 -48.33 -62.95 32.76
C GLU A 201 -46.84 -62.59 32.69
N ASP A 202 -45.94 -63.58 32.79
CA ASP A 202 -44.49 -63.38 32.70
C ASP A 202 -44.08 -62.75 31.36
N TRP A 203 -44.71 -63.18 30.26
CA TRP A 203 -44.49 -62.59 28.94
C TRP A 203 -44.97 -61.13 28.87
N PHE A 204 -46.14 -60.82 29.43
CA PHE A 204 -46.66 -59.45 29.51
C PHE A 204 -45.77 -58.56 30.38
N PHE A 205 -45.31 -59.06 31.54
CA PHE A 205 -44.40 -58.31 32.40
C PHE A 205 -43.07 -58.05 31.71
N SER A 206 -42.47 -59.06 31.07
CA SER A 206 -41.23 -58.90 30.31
C SER A 206 -41.37 -57.88 29.18
N LYS A 207 -42.47 -57.92 28.41
CA LYS A 207 -42.72 -56.92 27.35
C LYS A 207 -43.00 -55.53 27.87
N THR A 208 -43.70 -55.41 28.98
CA THR A 208 -43.97 -54.11 29.62
C THR A 208 -42.69 -53.50 30.16
N GLU A 209 -41.82 -54.30 30.77
CA GLU A 209 -40.51 -53.87 31.25
C GLU A 209 -39.59 -53.45 30.09
N GLU A 210 -39.54 -54.22 29.00
CA GLU A 210 -38.79 -53.86 27.80
C GLU A 210 -39.26 -52.53 27.19
N LEU A 211 -40.59 -52.33 27.10
CA LEU A 211 -41.17 -51.07 26.65
C LEU A 211 -40.84 -49.92 27.60
N ASN A 212 -40.94 -50.12 28.91
CA ASN A 212 -40.64 -49.09 29.89
C ASN A 212 -39.15 -48.67 29.84
N CYS A 213 -38.23 -49.63 29.70
CA CYS A 213 -36.81 -49.36 29.47
C CYS A 213 -36.58 -48.56 28.18
N LYS A 214 -37.27 -48.90 27.08
CA LYS A 214 -37.20 -48.15 25.81
C LYS A 214 -37.75 -46.73 25.95
N VAL A 215 -38.85 -46.55 26.70
CA VAL A 215 -39.41 -45.22 26.96
C VAL A 215 -38.48 -44.37 27.82
N ALA A 216 -37.87 -44.95 28.86
CA ALA A 216 -36.91 -44.27 29.71
C ALA A 216 -35.68 -43.81 28.93
N THR A 217 -35.06 -44.71 28.16
CA THR A 217 -33.89 -44.39 27.31
C THR A 217 -34.21 -43.34 26.24
N ASN A 218 -35.35 -43.46 25.55
CA ASN A 218 -35.80 -42.44 24.60
C ASN A 218 -36.06 -41.09 25.28
N SER A 219 -36.65 -41.10 26.49
CA SER A 219 -36.85 -39.87 27.27
C SER A 219 -35.52 -39.22 27.64
N GLU A 220 -34.54 -40.00 28.10
CA GLU A 220 -33.19 -39.50 28.41
C GLU A 220 -32.51 -38.89 27.17
N LEU A 221 -32.57 -39.55 26.01
CA LEU A 221 -32.03 -39.03 24.75
C LEU A 221 -32.72 -37.73 24.31
N VAL A 222 -34.03 -37.63 24.50
CA VAL A 222 -34.76 -36.39 24.22
C VAL A 222 -34.36 -35.28 25.19
N GLN A 223 -34.12 -35.58 26.47
CA GLN A 223 -33.67 -34.58 27.44
C GLN A 223 -32.23 -34.13 27.16
N SER A 224 -31.31 -35.05 26.83
CA SER A 224 -29.93 -34.71 26.49
C SER A 224 -29.86 -33.86 25.22
N GLY A 225 -30.63 -34.22 24.18
CA GLY A 225 -30.73 -33.41 22.96
C GLY A 225 -31.31 -32.02 23.23
N LYS A 226 -32.30 -31.90 24.14
CA LYS A 226 -32.82 -30.59 24.57
C LYS A 226 -31.76 -29.75 25.30
N SER A 227 -30.97 -30.34 26.19
CA SER A 227 -29.88 -29.61 26.86
C SER A 227 -28.80 -29.16 25.86
N GLU A 228 -28.42 -29.99 24.91
CA GLU A 228 -27.44 -29.64 23.87
C GLU A 228 -27.93 -28.49 22.99
N ILE A 229 -29.21 -28.52 22.56
CA ILE A 229 -29.82 -27.40 21.83
C ILE A 229 -29.81 -26.10 22.65
N LEU A 230 -30.08 -26.18 23.96
CA LEU A 230 -30.04 -25.00 24.83
C LEU A 230 -28.62 -24.47 25.02
N GLU A 231 -27.62 -25.34 25.15
CA GLU A 231 -26.21 -24.95 25.22
C GLU A 231 -25.75 -24.31 23.92
N LEU A 232 -26.06 -24.91 22.77
CA LEU A 232 -25.76 -24.34 21.45
C LEU A 232 -26.44 -22.98 21.23
N ARG A 233 -27.68 -22.80 21.71
CA ARG A 233 -28.33 -21.48 21.66
C ARG A 233 -27.65 -20.46 22.55
N ARG A 234 -27.19 -20.84 23.74
CA ARG A 234 -26.44 -19.93 24.63
C ARG A 234 -25.09 -19.55 24.04
N THR A 235 -24.36 -20.50 23.44
CA THR A 235 -23.08 -20.20 22.80
C THR A 235 -23.25 -19.32 21.57
N MET A 236 -24.30 -19.56 20.76
CA MET A 236 -24.66 -18.71 19.63
C MET A 236 -24.92 -17.26 20.09
N GLN A 237 -25.78 -17.08 21.11
CA GLN A 237 -26.07 -15.74 21.65
C GLN A 237 -24.81 -15.06 22.22
N ALA A 238 -23.95 -15.80 22.91
CA ALA A 238 -22.69 -15.27 23.43
C ALA A 238 -21.75 -14.80 22.30
N LEU A 239 -21.64 -15.59 21.23
CA LEU A 239 -20.85 -15.23 20.04
C LEU A 239 -21.46 -14.05 19.28
N GLU A 240 -22.78 -13.94 19.21
CA GLU A 240 -23.46 -12.77 18.62
C GLU A 240 -23.16 -11.49 19.42
N ILE A 241 -23.22 -11.56 20.76
CA ILE A 241 -22.88 -10.42 21.63
C ILE A 241 -21.41 -10.03 21.44
N GLU A 242 -20.51 -11.01 21.39
CA GLU A 242 -19.08 -10.74 21.13
C GLU A 242 -18.88 -10.13 19.74
N LEU A 243 -19.59 -10.60 18.71
CA LEU A 243 -19.53 -9.99 17.39
C LEU A 243 -19.98 -8.52 17.44
N GLN A 244 -21.08 -8.21 18.12
CA GLN A 244 -21.56 -6.84 18.26
C GLN A 244 -20.59 -5.96 19.06
N SER A 245 -19.98 -6.50 20.12
CA SER A 245 -18.97 -5.77 20.91
C SER A 245 -17.75 -5.43 20.05
N GLN A 246 -17.23 -6.39 19.27
CA GLN A 246 -16.11 -6.19 18.36
C GLN A 246 -16.43 -5.19 17.24
N LEU A 247 -17.64 -5.23 16.68
CA LEU A 247 -18.10 -4.23 15.70
C LEU A 247 -18.15 -2.82 16.31
N SER A 248 -18.65 -2.68 17.54
CA SER A 248 -18.65 -1.38 18.24
C SER A 248 -17.24 -0.88 18.53
N MET A 249 -16.32 -1.78 18.91
CA MET A 249 -14.92 -1.45 19.15
C MET A 249 -14.24 -1.00 17.86
N LYS A 250 -14.44 -1.72 16.76
CA LYS A 250 -13.95 -1.34 15.44
C LYS A 250 -14.44 0.05 15.04
N ALA A 251 -15.74 0.32 15.14
CA ALA A 251 -16.31 1.63 14.80
C ALA A 251 -15.70 2.76 15.65
N SER A 252 -15.45 2.51 16.95
CA SER A 252 -14.78 3.48 17.83
C SER A 252 -13.34 3.76 17.42
N LEU A 253 -12.58 2.72 17.00
CA LEU A 253 -11.20 2.86 16.55
C LEU A 253 -11.11 3.57 15.20
N GLU A 254 -12.01 3.26 14.26
CA GLU A 254 -12.12 3.97 12.98
C GLU A 254 -12.49 5.44 13.21
N GLY A 255 -13.42 5.73 14.12
CA GLY A 255 -13.75 7.09 14.55
C GLY A 255 -12.53 7.84 15.09
N ASN A 256 -11.80 7.23 16.04
CA ASN A 256 -10.58 7.81 16.60
C ASN A 256 -9.50 8.06 15.54
N LEU A 257 -9.35 7.15 14.56
CA LEU A 257 -8.39 7.33 13.47
C LEU A 257 -8.76 8.54 12.60
N VAL A 258 -10.04 8.69 12.26
CA VAL A 258 -10.53 9.85 11.50
C VAL A 258 -10.37 11.14 12.30
N GLU A 259 -10.73 11.15 13.59
CA GLU A 259 -10.58 12.32 14.46
C GLU A 259 -9.12 12.74 14.61
N THR A 260 -8.20 11.78 14.81
CA THR A 260 -6.77 12.07 14.90
C THR A 260 -6.22 12.57 13.57
N GLY A 261 -6.60 11.96 12.44
CA GLY A 261 -6.25 12.45 11.10
C GLY A 261 -6.72 13.89 10.87
N ASN A 262 -7.97 14.21 11.21
CA ASN A 262 -8.53 15.56 11.11
C ASN A 262 -7.78 16.55 12.00
N ARG A 263 -7.42 16.16 13.23
CA ARG A 263 -6.65 17.00 14.15
C ARG A 263 -5.28 17.35 13.56
N TYR A 264 -4.57 16.36 12.99
CA TYR A 264 -3.27 16.59 12.35
C TYR A 264 -3.39 17.43 11.08
N CYS A 265 -4.43 17.21 10.26
CA CYS A 265 -4.71 18.03 9.09
C CYS A 265 -4.92 19.50 9.46
N LEU A 266 -5.71 19.76 10.52
CA LEU A 266 -5.92 21.11 11.04
C LEU A 266 -4.61 21.75 11.55
N GLN A 267 -3.80 20.99 12.29
CA GLN A 267 -2.49 21.47 12.76
C GLN A 267 -1.55 21.81 11.60
N LEU A 268 -1.50 20.97 10.57
CA LEU A 268 -0.71 21.23 9.37
C LEU A 268 -1.21 22.47 8.63
N SER A 269 -2.52 22.64 8.49
CA SER A 269 -3.12 23.84 7.88
C SER A 269 -2.77 25.11 8.67
N GLN A 270 -2.77 25.05 10.01
CA GLN A 270 -2.37 26.18 10.86
C GLN A 270 -0.89 26.53 10.67
N ILE A 271 0.00 25.53 10.65
CA ILE A 271 1.44 25.74 10.41
C ILE A 271 1.68 26.30 9.00
N GLN A 272 1.00 25.77 7.98
CA GLN A 272 1.10 26.27 6.62
C GLN A 272 0.63 27.73 6.52
N GLY A 273 -0.44 28.10 7.22
CA GLY A 273 -0.89 29.48 7.32
C GLY A 273 0.14 30.41 7.97
N LEU A 274 0.78 29.95 9.06
CA LEU A 274 1.86 30.70 9.71
C LEU A 274 3.06 30.90 8.77
N ILE A 275 3.49 29.83 8.08
CA ILE A 275 4.56 29.90 7.08
C ILE A 275 4.21 30.93 6.00
N GLY A 276 3.01 30.85 5.43
CA GLY A 276 2.57 31.81 4.40
C GLY A 276 2.58 33.26 4.89
N SER A 277 2.12 33.51 6.12
CA SER A 277 2.19 34.87 6.70
C SER A 277 3.62 35.37 6.93
N MET A 278 4.55 34.48 7.28
CA MET A 278 5.96 34.82 7.47
C MET A 278 6.65 35.07 6.12
N GLU A 279 6.34 34.27 5.10
CA GLU A 279 6.79 34.47 3.73
C GLU A 279 6.32 35.80 3.17
N GLU A 280 5.06 36.17 3.42
CA GLU A 280 4.50 37.48 3.04
C GLU A 280 5.22 38.64 3.74
N GLN A 281 5.48 38.53 5.05
CA GLN A 281 6.27 39.53 5.78
C GLN A 281 7.69 39.67 5.23
N LEU A 282 8.36 38.56 4.89
CA LEU A 282 9.68 38.58 4.28
C LEU A 282 9.66 39.21 2.89
N ALA A 283 8.64 38.91 2.08
CA ALA A 283 8.47 39.52 0.77
C ALA A 283 8.27 41.04 0.89
N GLN A 284 7.42 41.49 1.84
CA GLN A 284 7.21 42.90 2.10
C GLN A 284 8.50 43.61 2.52
N LEU A 285 9.27 43.04 3.45
CA LEU A 285 10.56 43.61 3.88
C LEU A 285 11.58 43.68 2.74
N CYS A 286 11.59 42.68 1.84
CA CYS A 286 12.43 42.72 0.64
C CYS A 286 12.03 43.88 -0.29
N CYS A 287 10.73 44.06 -0.53
CA CYS A 287 10.22 45.17 -1.32
C CYS A 287 10.56 46.54 -0.69
N ASP A 288 10.35 46.69 0.63
CA ASP A 288 10.68 47.91 1.35
C ASP A 288 12.18 48.22 1.29
N MET A 289 13.04 47.19 1.44
CA MET A 289 14.50 47.33 1.32
C MET A 289 14.91 47.75 -0.09
N GLU A 290 14.29 47.19 -1.13
CA GLU A 290 14.56 47.58 -2.51
C GLU A 290 14.11 49.02 -2.80
N GLN A 291 12.96 49.42 -2.28
CA GLN A 291 12.49 50.81 -2.35
C GLN A 291 13.49 51.76 -1.66
N GLN A 292 13.90 51.46 -0.42
CA GLN A 292 14.90 52.27 0.29
C GLN A 292 16.21 52.36 -0.50
N ASN A 293 16.68 51.27 -1.10
CA ASN A 293 17.89 51.27 -1.92
C ASN A 293 17.76 52.22 -3.13
N GLN A 294 16.60 52.25 -3.77
CA GLN A 294 16.32 53.18 -4.87
C GLN A 294 16.31 54.64 -4.39
N GLU A 295 15.65 54.92 -3.26
CA GLU A 295 15.64 56.26 -2.64
C GLU A 295 17.05 56.73 -2.27
N TYR A 296 17.88 55.85 -1.68
CA TYR A 296 19.28 56.13 -1.38
C TYR A 296 20.11 56.45 -2.62
N LYS A 297 19.91 55.74 -3.74
CA LYS A 297 20.59 56.04 -5.01
C LYS A 297 20.21 57.43 -5.52
N ILE A 298 18.93 57.76 -5.51
CA ILE A 298 18.46 59.09 -5.93
C ILE A 298 19.08 60.19 -5.05
N LEU A 299 19.12 59.98 -3.73
CA LEU A 299 19.71 60.93 -2.81
C LEU A 299 21.22 61.09 -3.02
N LEU A 300 21.93 60.00 -3.31
CA LEU A 300 23.35 60.04 -3.65
C LEU A 300 23.60 60.81 -4.96
N ASP A 301 22.78 60.61 -5.98
CA ASP A 301 22.86 61.36 -7.25
C ASP A 301 22.64 62.86 -7.01
N VAL A 302 21.65 63.24 -6.20
CA VAL A 302 21.42 64.65 -5.83
C VAL A 302 22.61 65.20 -5.04
N LYS A 303 23.15 64.44 -4.05
CA LYS A 303 24.32 64.85 -3.27
C LYS A 303 25.53 65.10 -4.17
N THR A 304 25.83 64.18 -5.08
CA THR A 304 26.97 64.33 -6.00
C THR A 304 26.79 65.53 -6.93
N ARG A 305 25.56 65.82 -7.40
CA ARG A 305 25.27 67.04 -8.16
C ARG A 305 25.49 68.31 -7.34
N LEU A 306 24.98 68.35 -6.11
CA LEU A 306 25.18 69.49 -5.21
C LEU A 306 26.67 69.70 -4.87
N GLU A 307 27.43 68.62 -4.67
CA GLU A 307 28.88 68.70 -4.46
C GLU A 307 29.60 69.30 -5.67
N GLN A 308 29.19 68.95 -6.89
CA GLN A 308 29.69 69.57 -8.12
C GLN A 308 29.33 71.06 -8.18
N GLU A 309 28.07 71.43 -7.89
CA GLU A 309 27.63 72.82 -7.85
C GLU A 309 28.45 73.62 -6.82
N ILE A 310 28.65 73.10 -5.60
CA ILE A 310 29.49 73.73 -4.57
C ILE A 310 30.94 73.88 -5.05
N ALA A 311 31.51 72.88 -5.71
CA ALA A 311 32.86 72.97 -6.27
C ALA A 311 32.96 74.08 -7.33
N THR A 312 31.96 74.21 -8.20
CA THR A 312 31.90 75.33 -9.17
C THR A 312 31.74 76.68 -8.48
N TYR A 313 30.91 76.79 -7.45
CA TYR A 313 30.77 78.03 -6.67
C TYR A 313 32.07 78.40 -5.96
N ARG A 314 32.80 77.43 -5.38
CA ARG A 314 34.12 77.66 -4.78
C ARG A 314 35.13 78.17 -5.80
N HIS A 315 35.17 77.57 -6.99
CA HIS A 315 36.04 78.01 -8.07
C HIS A 315 35.73 79.45 -8.52
N LEU A 316 34.44 79.83 -8.61
CA LEU A 316 34.03 81.21 -8.94
C LEU A 316 34.36 82.21 -7.82
N LEU A 317 34.27 81.79 -6.55
CA LEU A 317 34.58 82.62 -5.37
C LEU A 317 36.09 82.78 -5.13
N GLU A 318 36.90 81.80 -5.53
CA GLU A 318 38.37 81.83 -5.43
C GLU A 318 39.02 82.77 -6.46
N GLY A 319 38.26 83.29 -7.43
CA GLY A 319 38.71 84.35 -8.32
C GLY A 319 39.54 83.86 -9.50
N GLU A 320 39.22 84.41 -10.66
CA GLU A 320 40.01 84.42 -11.88
C GLU A 320 41.41 85.02 -11.62
N ASP A 321 42.37 84.18 -11.25
CA ASP A 321 43.81 84.50 -11.32
C ASP A 321 44.55 83.37 -12.04
N GLY A 322 44.84 83.61 -13.33
CA GLY A 322 45.86 82.85 -14.08
C GLY A 322 45.36 82.17 -15.35
N LEU A 323 45.27 82.95 -16.44
CA LEU A 323 45.26 82.46 -17.83
C LEU A 323 46.42 81.45 -18.07
N LEU A 324 46.11 80.28 -18.64
CA LEU A 324 46.67 79.74 -19.91
C LEU A 324 46.64 78.19 -20.00
N ALA A 325 46.03 77.76 -21.11
CA ALA A 325 46.27 76.53 -21.90
C ALA A 325 45.44 75.26 -21.62
N PRO A 326 44.93 74.60 -22.70
CA PRO A 326 44.01 73.47 -22.62
C PRO A 326 44.77 72.15 -22.60
N THR A 327 44.52 71.31 -21.59
CA THR A 327 44.94 69.91 -21.64
C THR A 327 43.85 68.99 -21.13
N HIS A 328 43.25 68.29 -22.08
CA HIS A 328 42.74 66.92 -21.96
C HIS A 328 41.93 66.57 -20.71
N PHE A 329 40.62 66.48 -20.93
CA PHE A 329 39.75 65.53 -20.24
C PHE A 329 40.42 64.16 -20.13
N LYS A 330 40.89 63.82 -18.92
CA LYS A 330 41.01 62.44 -18.46
C LYS A 330 40.00 62.25 -17.35
N VAL A 331 38.85 61.68 -17.73
CA VAL A 331 37.94 61.02 -16.80
C VAL A 331 38.76 59.98 -16.04
N PRO A 332 38.87 60.02 -14.70
CA PRO A 332 39.25 58.84 -13.97
C PRO A 332 38.08 57.88 -14.10
N ALA A 333 38.31 56.79 -14.84
CA ALA A 333 37.44 55.63 -14.84
C ALA A 333 37.10 55.29 -13.39
N SER A 334 35.81 55.23 -13.08
CA SER A 334 35.32 54.63 -11.85
C SER A 334 36.01 53.28 -11.68
N SER A 335 36.87 53.13 -10.67
CA SER A 335 37.22 51.79 -10.23
C SER A 335 35.92 51.18 -9.75
N ALA A 336 35.36 50.27 -10.55
CA ALA A 336 34.28 49.43 -10.10
C ALA A 336 34.80 48.72 -8.85
N ALA A 337 34.29 49.11 -7.68
CA ALA A 337 34.48 48.35 -6.47
C ALA A 337 33.82 46.99 -6.73
N VAL A 338 34.64 45.99 -7.02
CA VAL A 338 34.22 44.60 -7.17
C VAL A 338 33.60 44.20 -5.84
N THR A 339 32.28 44.23 -5.78
CA THR A 339 31.53 43.80 -4.59
C THR A 339 31.35 42.30 -4.73
N THR A 340 32.19 41.52 -4.04
CA THR A 340 32.09 40.07 -4.01
C THR A 340 30.81 39.68 -3.27
N ARG A 341 29.80 39.17 -4.00
CA ARG A 341 28.65 38.49 -3.39
C ARG A 341 29.08 37.07 -3.03
N GLN A 342 29.02 36.73 -1.74
CA GLN A 342 29.13 35.36 -1.27
C GLN A 342 27.72 34.80 -1.10
N VAL A 343 27.41 33.71 -1.81
CA VAL A 343 26.18 32.95 -1.63
C VAL A 343 26.54 31.72 -0.80
N CYS A 344 26.03 31.65 0.43
CA CYS A 344 26.20 30.51 1.31
C CYS A 344 24.96 29.62 1.21
N SER A 345 25.09 28.45 0.61
CA SER A 345 24.04 27.43 0.58
C SER A 345 24.29 26.44 1.71
N ILE A 346 23.38 26.41 2.68
CA ILE A 346 23.38 25.44 3.77
C ILE A 346 22.42 24.32 3.36
N VAL A 347 22.94 23.11 3.19
CA VAL A 347 22.13 21.91 2.92
C VAL A 347 22.08 21.10 4.21
N GLU A 348 20.88 20.95 4.76
CA GLU A 348 20.61 20.14 5.95
C GLU A 348 19.85 18.88 5.56
N GLU A 349 20.37 17.72 5.95
CA GLU A 349 19.63 16.47 5.86
C GLU A 349 18.92 16.20 7.19
N VAL A 350 17.59 16.09 7.13
CA VAL A 350 16.73 15.86 8.27
C VAL A 350 16.01 14.52 8.09
N GLN A 351 16.18 13.62 9.06
CA GLN A 351 15.40 12.38 9.17
C GLN A 351 14.75 12.36 10.56
N ASP A 352 13.44 12.12 10.61
CA ASP A 352 12.62 12.11 11.83
C ASP A 352 12.77 13.36 12.73
N GLY A 353 12.88 14.54 12.11
CA GLY A 353 12.92 15.82 12.82
C GLY A 353 14.23 16.13 13.56
N LYS A 354 15.29 15.36 13.34
CA LYS A 354 16.64 15.63 13.87
C LYS A 354 17.63 15.85 12.73
N VAL A 355 18.39 16.95 12.78
CA VAL A 355 19.44 17.27 11.80
C VAL A 355 20.63 16.34 12.03
N ILE A 356 20.93 15.49 11.04
CA ILE A 356 21.96 14.43 11.15
C ILE A 356 23.27 14.85 10.48
N SER A 357 23.23 15.82 9.56
CA SER A 357 24.39 16.33 8.84
C SER A 357 24.12 17.75 8.34
N SER A 358 25.08 18.65 8.55
CA SER A 358 25.06 20.02 8.02
C SER A 358 26.33 20.23 7.21
N ARG A 359 26.18 20.59 5.93
CA ARG A 359 27.30 20.89 5.04
C ARG A 359 27.13 22.28 4.44
N GLU A 360 28.06 23.15 4.78
CA GLU A 360 28.16 24.50 4.23
C GLU A 360 28.99 24.50 2.94
N GLN A 361 28.43 25.03 1.85
CA GLN A 361 29.17 25.27 0.61
C GLN A 361 29.14 26.75 0.25
N VAL A 362 30.31 27.38 0.30
CA VAL A 362 30.50 28.79 -0.08
C VAL A 362 30.88 28.84 -1.55
N HIS A 363 30.00 29.38 -2.39
CA HIS A 363 30.33 29.67 -3.79
C HIS A 363 30.67 31.16 -3.94
N GLN A 364 31.93 31.45 -4.27
CA GLN A 364 32.39 32.80 -4.53
C GLN A 364 32.38 33.03 -6.04
N THR A 365 31.41 33.81 -6.54
CA THR A 365 31.40 34.24 -7.94
C THR A 365 31.88 35.68 -8.01
N THR A 366 33.09 35.87 -8.54
CA THR A 366 33.63 37.17 -8.93
C THR A 366 33.01 37.58 -10.26
N ARG A 367 32.35 38.75 -10.29
CA ARG A 367 31.87 39.37 -11.53
C ARG A 367 32.71 40.58 -11.87
#